data_AF-A0A091SU38-F1
#
_entry.id   AF-A0A091SU38-F1
#
_cell.length_a   1.000
_cell.length_b   1.000
_cell.length_c   1.000
_cell.angle_alpha   90.00
_cell.angle_beta   90.00
_cell.angle_gamma   90.00
#
_symmetry.space_group_name_H-M   'P 1'
#
loop_
_entity.id
_entity.type
_entity.pdbx_description
1 polymer ?
#
loop_
_entity_poly.entity_id
_entity_poly.type
_entity_poly.pdbx_seq_one_letter_code
_entity_poly.pdbx_strand_id
1 'polypeptide(L)'
;VTSDRAVKFLQSLKYSYTKQELLESELAVLKTLHFQVNISTPLAYVELLLEVLGYNGCLLPTKPLHQMCIQLLDFSYLARDAIYTTLLKVAIGSSSPSKLQVAKFLTVKEDFMLLAVGIISTSMFVLNPGHWEQVVEHLSSVTGITLQSILEFSYAVLKHIIGSSTPKQH
;
A
#
# COMPACT_ATOMS: atom_id res chain seq x y z
N VAL A 1 15.38 -1.04 -17.61
CA VAL A 1 15.10 0.08 -18.56
C VAL A 1 16.43 0.55 -19.13
N THR A 2 16.57 0.82 -20.42
CA THR A 2 17.84 1.33 -20.98
C THR A 2 17.90 2.85 -20.88
N SER A 3 19.08 3.45 -20.68
CA SER A 3 19.24 4.92 -20.57
C SER A 3 18.66 5.67 -21.79
N ASP A 4 18.72 5.06 -22.98
CA ASP A 4 18.06 5.59 -24.19
C ASP A 4 16.54 5.68 -24.07
N ARG A 5 15.88 4.72 -23.41
CA ARG A 5 14.42 4.76 -23.17
C ARG A 5 14.07 5.84 -22.16
N ALA A 6 14.88 6.02 -21.12
CA ALA A 6 14.68 7.06 -20.11
C ALA A 6 14.82 8.47 -20.71
N VAL A 7 15.85 8.71 -21.52
CA VAL A 7 16.03 9.99 -22.24
C VAL A 7 14.84 10.27 -23.16
N LYS A 8 14.42 9.29 -23.98
CA LYS A 8 13.26 9.48 -24.88
C LYS A 8 11.98 9.78 -24.13
N PHE A 9 11.76 9.12 -22.98
CA PHE A 9 10.61 9.38 -22.13
C PHE A 9 10.64 10.81 -21.56
N LEU A 10 11.77 11.25 -21.02
CA LEU A 10 11.92 12.61 -20.49
C LEU A 10 11.77 13.69 -21.58
N GLN A 11 12.31 13.43 -22.77
CA GLN A 11 12.14 14.30 -23.93
C GLN A 11 10.67 14.39 -24.37
N SER A 12 9.92 13.29 -24.31
CA SER A 12 8.47 13.31 -24.59
C SER A 12 7.69 14.17 -23.60
N LEU A 13 8.21 14.33 -22.39
CA LEU A 13 7.68 15.21 -21.34
C LEU A 13 8.24 16.64 -21.41
N LYS A 14 8.98 17.00 -22.48
CA LYS A 14 9.65 18.30 -22.69
C LYS A 14 10.79 18.59 -21.72
N TYR A 15 11.36 17.58 -21.08
CA TYR A 15 12.56 17.71 -20.28
C TYR A 15 13.80 17.42 -21.13
N SER A 16 14.74 18.37 -21.13
CA SER A 16 16.01 18.27 -21.87
C SER A 16 17.10 17.72 -20.94
N TYR A 17 17.23 16.40 -20.86
CA TYR A 17 18.32 15.73 -20.14
C TYR A 17 19.21 14.91 -21.08
N THR A 18 20.50 14.94 -20.81
CA THR A 18 21.51 14.11 -21.46
C THR A 18 21.61 12.74 -20.79
N LYS A 19 22.20 11.78 -21.49
CA LYS A 19 22.50 10.46 -20.92
C LYS A 19 23.43 10.55 -19.71
N GLN A 20 24.39 11.48 -19.77
CA GLN A 20 25.38 11.68 -18.71
C GLN A 20 24.70 12.16 -17.41
N GLU A 21 23.82 13.17 -17.51
CA GLU A 21 23.09 13.69 -16.34
C GLU A 21 22.19 12.63 -15.69
N LEU A 22 21.56 11.76 -16.49
CA LEU A 22 20.78 10.64 -15.95
C LEU A 22 21.64 9.63 -15.21
N LEU A 23 22.80 9.29 -15.77
CA LEU A 23 23.70 8.31 -15.17
C LEU A 23 24.35 8.85 -13.89
N GLU A 24 24.68 10.14 -13.85
CA GLU A 24 25.16 10.81 -12.64
C GLU A 24 24.07 10.85 -11.55
N SER A 25 22.82 11.14 -11.93
CA SER A 25 21.68 11.09 -11.01
C SER A 25 21.44 9.68 -10.46
N GLU A 26 21.44 8.65 -11.32
CA GLU A 26 21.31 7.25 -10.91
C GLU A 26 22.44 6.85 -9.95
N LEU A 27 23.68 7.18 -10.28
CA LEU A 27 24.84 6.91 -9.43
C LEU A 27 24.74 7.65 -8.08
N ALA A 28 24.24 8.88 -8.06
CA ALA A 28 24.04 9.65 -6.84
C ALA A 28 22.99 8.98 -5.93
N VAL A 29 21.86 8.52 -6.49
CA VAL A 29 20.84 7.77 -5.75
C VAL A 29 21.41 6.47 -5.22
N LEU A 30 22.09 5.67 -6.06
CA LEU A 30 22.68 4.40 -5.65
C LEU A 30 23.73 4.58 -4.54
N LYS A 31 24.60 5.59 -4.64
CA LYS A 31 25.56 5.93 -3.58
C LYS A 31 24.86 6.32 -2.28
N THR A 32 23.78 7.10 -2.36
CA THR A 32 22.97 7.51 -1.20
C THR A 32 22.33 6.30 -0.52
N LEU A 33 21.89 5.31 -1.30
CA LEU A 33 21.36 4.05 -0.81
C LEU A 33 22.44 3.03 -0.42
N HIS A 34 23.73 3.40 -0.46
CA HIS A 34 24.86 2.48 -0.28
C HIS A 34 24.76 1.21 -1.16
N PHE A 35 24.21 1.35 -2.36
CA PHE A 35 23.91 0.27 -3.31
C PHE A 35 22.99 -0.83 -2.76
N GLN A 36 22.27 -0.57 -1.66
CA GLN A 36 21.27 -1.47 -1.09
C GLN A 36 19.91 -1.25 -1.75
N VAL A 37 19.73 -1.82 -2.94
CA VAL A 37 18.48 -1.70 -3.73
C VAL A 37 17.51 -2.86 -3.53
N ASN A 38 17.96 -3.97 -2.95
CA ASN A 38 17.15 -5.17 -2.68
C ASN A 38 16.36 -5.03 -1.37
N ILE A 39 15.50 -4.03 -1.27
CA ILE A 39 14.65 -3.81 -0.10
C ILE A 39 13.31 -4.52 -0.34
N SER A 40 12.78 -5.20 0.69
CA SER A 40 11.46 -5.83 0.61
C SER A 40 10.38 -4.79 0.30
N THR A 41 9.59 -5.06 -0.73
CA THR A 41 8.47 -4.21 -1.12
C THR A 41 7.19 -4.64 -0.39
N PRO A 42 6.19 -3.77 -0.22
CA PRO A 42 4.89 -4.18 0.32
C PRO A 42 4.21 -5.29 -0.47
N LEU A 43 4.45 -5.36 -1.79
CA LEU A 43 3.94 -6.44 -2.63
C LEU A 43 4.47 -7.80 -2.18
N ALA A 44 5.74 -7.90 -1.77
CA ALA A 44 6.30 -9.15 -1.27
C ALA A 44 5.58 -9.66 -0.01
N TYR A 45 5.16 -8.75 0.89
CA TYR A 45 4.36 -9.11 2.07
C TYR A 45 2.94 -9.55 1.67
N VAL A 46 2.33 -8.89 0.69
CA VAL A 46 1.02 -9.30 0.16
C VAL A 46 1.10 -10.70 -0.43
N GLU A 47 2.07 -10.97 -1.29
CA GLU A 47 2.24 -12.29 -1.94
C GLU A 47 2.50 -13.39 -0.92
N LEU A 48 3.39 -13.13 0.06
CA LEU A 48 3.64 -14.04 1.17
C LEU A 48 2.35 -14.39 1.93
N LEU A 49 1.55 -13.38 2.28
CA LEU A 49 0.33 -13.60 3.06
C LEU A 49 -0.76 -14.31 2.23
N LEU A 50 -0.90 -14.00 0.94
CA LEU A 50 -1.82 -14.73 0.06
C LEU A 50 -1.45 -16.20 -0.07
N GLU A 51 -0.15 -16.52 -0.15
CA GLU A 51 0.36 -17.89 -0.14
C GLU A 51 0.03 -18.61 1.17
N VAL A 52 0.28 -17.97 2.31
CA VAL A 52 -0.02 -18.54 3.63
C VAL A 52 -1.52 -18.78 3.82
N LEU A 53 -2.37 -17.84 3.41
CA LEU A 53 -3.82 -18.00 3.47
C LEU A 53 -4.29 -19.17 2.57
N GLY A 54 -3.73 -19.27 1.36
CA GLY A 54 -4.01 -20.40 0.45
C GLY A 54 -3.59 -21.74 1.04
N TYR A 55 -2.40 -21.80 1.67
CA TYR A 55 -1.90 -22.99 2.36
C TYR A 55 -2.80 -23.41 3.54
N ASN A 56 -3.32 -22.42 4.29
CA ASN A 56 -4.22 -22.65 5.43
C ASN A 56 -5.66 -23.01 5.02
N GLY A 57 -5.95 -23.17 3.73
CA GLY A 57 -7.25 -23.62 3.22
C GLY A 57 -8.30 -22.52 3.09
N CYS A 58 -7.92 -21.24 3.11
CA CYS A 58 -8.86 -20.17 2.77
C CYS A 58 -9.29 -20.30 1.30
N LEU A 59 -10.60 -20.26 1.06
CA LEU A 59 -11.15 -20.23 -0.30
C LEU A 59 -10.95 -18.83 -0.90
N LEU A 60 -9.84 -18.65 -1.61
CA LEU A 60 -9.48 -17.37 -2.21
C LEU A 60 -9.66 -17.39 -3.73
N PRO A 61 -10.27 -16.37 -4.34
CA PRO A 61 -10.17 -16.15 -5.78
C PRO A 61 -8.76 -15.63 -6.10
N THR A 62 -7.76 -16.51 -6.12
CA THR A 62 -6.33 -16.15 -6.07
C THR A 62 -5.90 -15.12 -7.12
N LYS A 63 -6.19 -15.35 -8.41
CA LYS A 63 -5.82 -14.40 -9.47
C LYS A 63 -6.56 -13.05 -9.37
N PRO A 64 -7.91 -13.01 -9.26
CA PRO A 64 -8.62 -11.75 -9.04
C PRO A 64 -8.18 -11.00 -7.77
N LEU A 65 -7.93 -11.73 -6.68
CA LEU A 65 -7.52 -11.14 -5.40
C LEU A 65 -6.14 -10.52 -5.49
N HIS A 66 -5.16 -11.23 -6.05
CA HIS A 66 -3.81 -10.68 -6.26
C HIS A 66 -3.85 -9.42 -7.13
N GLN A 67 -4.61 -9.43 -8.23
CA GLN A 67 -4.76 -8.26 -9.09
C GLN A 67 -5.39 -7.06 -8.36
N MET A 68 -6.44 -7.30 -7.56
CA MET A 68 -7.06 -6.25 -6.74
C MET A 68 -6.09 -5.72 -5.68
N CYS A 69 -5.28 -6.58 -5.05
CA CYS A 69 -4.26 -6.15 -4.11
C CYS A 69 -3.22 -5.22 -4.76
N ILE A 70 -2.77 -5.53 -5.98
CA ILE A 70 -1.85 -4.66 -6.73
C ILE A 70 -2.50 -3.29 -6.97
N GLN A 71 -3.73 -3.26 -7.47
CA GLN A 71 -4.45 -2.01 -7.75
C GLN A 71 -4.66 -1.17 -6.49
N LEU A 72 -5.00 -1.82 -5.37
CA LEU A 72 -5.17 -1.12 -4.09
C LEU A 72 -3.83 -0.70 -3.48
N LEU A 73 -2.75 -1.44 -3.69
CA LEU A 73 -1.40 -1.00 -3.29
C LEU A 73 -1.03 0.28 -4.05
N ASP A 74 -1.19 0.29 -5.37
CA ASP A 74 -0.91 1.48 -6.20
C ASP A 74 -1.75 2.68 -5.73
N PHE A 75 -3.05 2.48 -5.52
CA PHE A 75 -3.93 3.50 -4.95
C PHE A 75 -3.44 3.98 -3.58
N SER A 76 -3.06 3.05 -2.69
CA SER A 76 -2.64 3.37 -1.33
C SER A 76 -1.31 4.10 -1.29
N TYR A 77 -0.44 3.88 -2.28
CA TYR A 77 0.76 4.68 -2.48
C TYR A 77 0.43 6.11 -2.92
N LEU A 78 -0.51 6.28 -3.86
CA LEU A 78 -0.93 7.60 -4.34
C LEU A 78 -1.69 8.40 -3.28
N ALA A 79 -2.54 7.74 -2.49
CA ALA A 79 -3.38 8.34 -1.46
C ALA A 79 -2.81 8.18 -0.04
N ARG A 80 -1.50 7.87 0.09
CA ARG A 80 -0.84 7.47 1.35
C ARG A 80 -1.16 8.42 2.50
N ASP A 81 -0.93 9.72 2.32
CA ASP A 81 -1.15 10.68 3.40
C ASP A 81 -2.62 10.80 3.82
N ALA A 82 -3.57 10.70 2.89
CA ALA A 82 -4.98 10.77 3.20
C ALA A 82 -5.46 9.52 3.97
N ILE A 83 -5.02 8.33 3.54
CA ILE A 83 -5.31 7.05 4.19
C ILE A 83 -4.74 7.04 5.60
N TYR A 84 -3.45 7.31 5.76
CA TYR A 84 -2.81 7.29 7.08
C TYR A 84 -3.32 8.40 8.01
N THR A 85 -3.72 9.56 7.49
CA THR A 85 -4.41 10.59 8.29
C THR A 85 -5.76 10.09 8.80
N THR A 86 -6.49 9.34 7.98
CA THR A 86 -7.77 8.75 8.38
C THR A 86 -7.57 7.65 9.40
N LEU A 87 -6.61 6.75 9.15
CA LEU A 87 -6.26 5.67 10.07
C LEU A 87 -5.86 6.22 11.45
N LEU A 88 -5.04 7.28 11.50
CA LEU A 88 -4.67 7.95 12.74
C LEU A 88 -5.89 8.45 13.53
N LYS A 89 -6.82 9.12 12.84
CA LYS A 89 -8.03 9.68 13.48
C LYS A 89 -8.93 8.59 14.02
N VAL A 90 -9.07 7.48 13.29
CA VAL A 90 -9.88 6.33 13.72
C VAL A 90 -9.23 5.63 14.91
N ALA A 91 -7.94 5.29 14.82
CA ALA A 91 -7.21 4.58 15.88
C ALA A 91 -7.17 5.35 17.21
N ILE A 92 -7.20 6.69 17.18
CA ILE A 92 -7.25 7.53 18.38
C ILE A 92 -8.70 7.81 18.84
N GLY A 93 -9.68 7.68 17.94
CA GLY A 93 -11.04 8.13 18.20
C GLY A 93 -11.19 9.66 18.32
N SER A 94 -10.25 10.44 17.75
CA SER A 94 -10.27 11.91 17.80
C SER A 94 -10.06 12.53 16.43
N SER A 95 -10.81 13.61 16.14
CA SER A 95 -10.67 14.40 14.91
C SER A 95 -9.44 15.30 14.90
N SER A 96 -8.85 15.58 16.07
CA SER A 96 -7.68 16.45 16.27
C SER A 96 -6.57 15.75 17.06
N PRO A 97 -5.75 14.91 16.40
CA PRO A 97 -4.60 14.26 17.05
C PRO A 97 -3.58 15.26 17.57
N SER A 98 -3.06 15.02 18.78
CA SER A 98 -1.96 15.80 19.36
C SER A 98 -0.64 15.55 18.63
N LYS A 99 0.33 16.48 18.75
CA LYS A 99 1.68 16.32 18.16
C LYS A 99 2.36 15.03 18.61
N LEU A 100 2.20 14.65 19.88
CA LEU A 100 2.77 13.42 20.43
C LEU A 100 2.16 12.18 19.78
N GLN A 101 0.85 12.18 19.55
CA GLN A 101 0.15 11.07 18.89
C GLN A 101 0.56 10.94 17.41
N VAL A 102 0.68 12.06 16.70
CA VAL A 102 1.20 12.08 15.32
C VAL A 102 2.61 11.49 15.26
N ALA A 103 3.50 11.88 16.18
CA ALA A 103 4.87 11.39 16.23
C ALA A 103 4.93 9.87 16.50
N LYS A 104 4.13 9.36 17.44
CA LYS A 104 4.04 7.92 17.72
C LYS A 104 3.51 7.12 16.54
N PHE A 105 2.64 7.71 15.73
CA PHE A 105 2.04 7.05 14.58
C PHE A 105 2.95 7.00 13.35
N LEU A 106 4.08 7.72 13.34
CA LEU A 106 5.02 7.67 12.22
C LEU A 106 5.56 6.26 11.97
N THR A 107 5.74 5.44 13.01
CA THR A 107 6.17 4.04 12.86
C THR A 107 5.14 3.19 12.12
N VAL A 108 3.84 3.49 12.29
CA VAL A 108 2.74 2.80 11.61
C VAL A 108 2.79 3.05 10.10
N LYS A 109 3.27 4.24 9.65
CA LYS A 109 3.43 4.53 8.23
C LYS A 109 4.46 3.63 7.55
N GLU A 110 5.42 3.11 8.29
CA GLU A 110 6.52 2.27 7.78
C GLU A 110 6.27 0.77 8.02
N ASP A 111 5.12 0.39 8.58
CA ASP A 111 4.75 -1.00 8.80
C ASP A 111 4.14 -1.62 7.53
N PHE A 112 4.99 -2.28 6.74
CA PHE A 112 4.57 -2.98 5.53
C PHE A 112 3.71 -4.21 5.80
N MET A 113 3.81 -4.84 6.98
CA MET A 113 2.94 -5.95 7.35
C MET A 113 1.50 -5.45 7.57
N LEU A 114 1.34 -4.35 8.32
CA LEU A 114 0.03 -3.71 8.53
C LEU A 114 -0.59 -3.25 7.21
N LEU A 115 0.22 -2.64 6.34
CA LEU A 115 -0.22 -2.27 4.99
C LEU A 115 -0.71 -3.51 4.22
N ALA A 116 0.07 -4.59 4.20
CA ALA A 116 -0.28 -5.80 3.45
C ALA A 116 -1.58 -6.44 3.95
N VAL A 117 -1.75 -6.62 5.27
CA VAL A 117 -3.01 -7.18 5.82
C VAL A 117 -4.21 -6.27 5.54
N GLY A 118 -4.02 -4.95 5.64
CA GLY A 118 -5.06 -3.97 5.33
C GLY A 118 -5.49 -4.05 3.87
N ILE A 119 -4.53 -4.15 2.95
CA ILE A 119 -4.81 -4.29 1.52
C ILE A 119 -5.53 -5.60 1.21
N ILE A 120 -5.03 -6.74 1.69
CA ILE A 120 -5.66 -8.04 1.43
C ILE A 120 -7.10 -8.05 1.96
N SER A 121 -7.31 -7.55 3.18
CA SER A 121 -8.64 -7.40 3.78
C SER A 121 -9.55 -6.54 2.92
N THR A 122 -9.11 -5.33 2.51
CA THR A 122 -9.91 -4.46 1.64
C THR A 122 -10.19 -5.09 0.28
N SER A 123 -9.19 -5.70 -0.36
CA SER A 123 -9.35 -6.36 -1.65
C SER A 123 -10.37 -7.49 -1.57
N MET A 124 -10.31 -8.29 -0.51
CA MET A 124 -11.26 -9.38 -0.27
C MET A 124 -12.67 -8.85 -0.03
N PHE A 125 -12.81 -7.78 0.76
CA PHE A 125 -14.10 -7.11 0.99
C PHE A 125 -14.71 -6.60 -0.32
N VAL A 126 -13.93 -5.98 -1.19
CA VAL A 126 -14.41 -5.45 -2.49
C VAL A 126 -14.79 -6.57 -3.45
N LEU A 127 -14.03 -7.66 -3.50
CA LEU A 127 -14.23 -8.73 -4.48
C LEU A 127 -15.31 -9.75 -4.09
N ASN A 128 -15.30 -10.22 -2.84
CA ASN A 128 -16.21 -11.25 -2.37
C ASN A 128 -16.41 -11.11 -0.84
N PRO A 129 -17.34 -10.22 -0.43
CA PRO A 129 -17.63 -9.98 0.98
C PRO A 129 -17.99 -11.23 1.79
N GLY A 130 -18.52 -12.28 1.14
CA GLY A 130 -18.98 -13.50 1.81
C GLY A 130 -17.89 -14.32 2.50
N HIS A 131 -16.63 -14.16 2.11
CA HIS A 131 -15.49 -14.85 2.73
C HIS A 131 -14.54 -13.90 3.46
N TRP A 132 -14.89 -12.61 3.54
CA TRP A 132 -14.02 -11.58 4.08
C TRP A 132 -13.71 -11.79 5.57
N GLU A 133 -14.72 -12.14 6.38
CA GLU A 133 -14.55 -12.38 7.82
C GLU A 133 -13.52 -13.49 8.09
N GLN A 134 -13.66 -14.63 7.40
CA GLN A 134 -12.70 -15.74 7.49
C GLN A 134 -11.27 -15.29 7.15
N VAL A 135 -11.10 -14.49 6.09
CA VAL A 135 -9.78 -13.99 5.69
C VAL A 135 -9.18 -13.05 6.75
N VAL A 136 -9.98 -12.14 7.31
CA VAL A 136 -9.52 -11.21 8.35
C VAL A 136 -9.11 -11.95 9.63
N GLU A 137 -9.87 -12.97 10.02
CA GLU A 137 -9.51 -13.84 11.15
C GLU A 137 -8.18 -14.57 10.93
N HIS A 138 -7.99 -15.16 9.75
CA HIS A 138 -6.74 -15.85 9.44
C HIS A 138 -5.55 -14.88 9.38
N LEU A 139 -5.72 -13.70 8.78
CA LEU A 139 -4.70 -12.66 8.76
C LEU A 139 -4.30 -12.24 10.19
N SER A 140 -5.29 -12.03 11.06
CA SER A 140 -5.03 -11.68 12.46
C SER A 140 -4.29 -12.79 13.20
N SER A 141 -4.70 -14.04 13.02
CA SER A 141 -4.05 -15.22 13.62
C SER A 141 -2.60 -15.41 13.14
N VAL A 142 -2.35 -15.26 11.85
CA VAL A 142 -1.01 -15.50 11.25
C VAL A 142 -0.03 -14.37 11.56
N THR A 143 -0.49 -13.12 11.56
CA THR A 143 0.39 -11.95 11.70
C THR A 143 0.48 -11.42 13.12
N GLY A 144 -0.45 -11.80 14.01
CA GLY A 144 -0.59 -11.21 15.35
C GLY A 144 -1.16 -9.79 15.35
N ILE A 145 -1.49 -9.23 14.19
CA ILE A 145 -2.14 -7.91 14.08
C ILE A 145 -3.59 -8.06 14.53
N THR A 146 -4.06 -7.15 15.38
CA THR A 146 -5.42 -7.24 15.93
C THR A 146 -6.47 -7.09 14.82
N LEU A 147 -7.60 -7.80 14.98
CA LEU A 147 -8.78 -7.64 14.10
C LEU A 147 -9.14 -6.17 13.94
N GLN A 148 -9.19 -5.43 15.06
CA GLN A 148 -9.52 -4.01 15.07
C GLN A 148 -8.58 -3.20 14.16
N SER A 149 -7.26 -3.41 14.24
CA SER A 149 -6.30 -2.70 13.39
C SER A 149 -6.49 -3.03 11.90
N ILE A 150 -6.79 -4.28 11.56
CA ILE A 150 -7.08 -4.69 10.18
C ILE A 150 -8.36 -4.00 9.67
N LEU A 151 -9.41 -3.96 10.50
CA LEU A 151 -10.69 -3.32 10.19
C LEU A 151 -10.54 -1.81 10.01
N GLU A 152 -9.82 -1.14 10.91
CA GLU A 152 -9.56 0.29 10.85
C GLU A 152 -8.78 0.68 9.59
N PHE A 153 -7.75 -0.11 9.25
CA PHE A 153 -7.01 0.09 8.01
C PHE A 153 -7.91 -0.10 6.80
N SER A 154 -8.69 -1.18 6.79
CA SER A 154 -9.60 -1.50 5.70
C SER A 154 -10.62 -0.39 5.46
N TYR A 155 -11.20 0.14 6.55
CA TYR A 155 -12.10 1.28 6.53
C TYR A 155 -11.40 2.55 5.99
N ALA A 156 -10.17 2.83 6.44
CA ALA A 156 -9.43 3.99 5.98
C ALA A 156 -9.21 3.96 4.47
N VAL A 157 -8.84 2.80 3.91
CA VAL A 157 -8.69 2.62 2.45
C VAL A 157 -10.03 2.78 1.73
N LEU A 158 -11.07 2.05 2.17
CA LEU A 158 -12.41 2.10 1.55
C LEU A 158 -13.01 3.50 1.53
N LYS A 159 -12.83 4.27 2.60
CA LYS A 159 -13.30 5.65 2.69
C LYS A 159 -12.76 6.52 1.56
N HIS A 160 -11.50 6.34 1.18
CA HIS A 160 -10.88 7.12 0.11
C HIS A 160 -11.19 6.57 -1.28
N ILE A 161 -11.44 5.26 -1.44
CA ILE A 161 -11.94 4.69 -2.69
C ILE A 161 -13.34 5.23 -3.02
N ILE A 162 -14.24 5.24 -2.05
CA ILE A 162 -15.63 5.70 -2.23
C ILE A 162 -15.65 7.23 -2.36
N GLY A 163 -14.85 7.94 -1.56
CA GLY A 163 -14.76 9.40 -1.55
C GLY A 163 -14.11 10.03 -2.79
N SER A 164 -13.30 9.30 -3.54
CA SER A 164 -12.74 9.77 -4.83
C SER A 164 -13.73 9.69 -6.00
N SER A 165 -14.89 9.08 -5.80
CA SER A 165 -15.84 8.71 -6.86
C SER A 165 -17.01 9.69 -7.03
N THR A 166 -17.05 10.81 -6.31
CA THR A 166 -18.09 11.83 -6.53
C THR A 166 -17.81 12.60 -7.83
N PRO A 167 -18.63 12.45 -8.89
CA PRO A 167 -18.50 13.27 -10.07
C PRO A 167 -18.80 14.71 -9.65
N LYS A 168 -17.91 15.65 -9.97
CA LYS A 168 -18.25 17.06 -9.93
C LYS A 168 -19.39 17.26 -10.92
N GLN A 169 -20.58 17.58 -10.42
CA GLN A 169 -21.65 18.10 -11.26
C GLN A 169 -21.14 19.40 -11.89
N HIS A 170 -20.86 19.35 -13.18
CA HIS A 170 -20.65 20.52 -14.03
C HIS A 170 -21.99 20.89 -14.67
#